data_AF-A0A422MVN3-F1
#
_entry.id   AF-A0A422MVN3-F1
#
_cell.length_a   1.000
_cell.length_b   1.000
_cell.length_c   1.000
_cell.angle_alpha   90.00
_cell.angle_beta   90.00
_cell.angle_gamma   90.00
#
_symmetry.space_group_name_H-M   'P 1'
#
loop_
_entity.id
_entity.type
_entity.pdbx_description
1 polymer ?
#
loop_
_entity_poly.entity_id
_entity_poly.type
_entity_poly.pdbx_seq_one_letter_code
_entity_poly.pdbx_strand_id
1 'polypeptide(L)'
;MTGSSVVRGWNSNLYFLRAGPAAELLALLRYAVTQLRVLRLGFMYLQGDFYGRTEYEQAQDVMSKMGYEFCGVFTVKTASSGEADPNEFDDVWKRFAATQPQAVIVFGSPLAATGEFVTRMLKDDRTAGAYLLASVGLQPTVLDTWRAAVAGGVKFVPGQVITTGTNPLAKDARHEAIQRFQAVMQD
;
A
#
# COMPACT_ATOMS: atom_id res chain seq x y z
N MET A 1 -8.50 -12.89 5.24
CA MET A 1 -8.16 -11.49 5.62
C MET A 1 -9.28 -10.55 5.18
N THR A 2 -9.80 -9.67 6.05
CA THR A 2 -10.82 -8.67 5.68
C THR A 2 -10.20 -7.36 5.21
N GLY A 3 -9.39 -7.44 4.14
CA GLY A 3 -8.68 -6.31 3.52
C GLY A 3 -9.49 -5.47 2.53
N SER A 4 -10.80 -5.72 2.36
CA SER A 4 -11.70 -4.96 1.49
C SER A 4 -12.93 -4.48 2.25
N SER A 5 -13.43 -3.31 1.88
CA SER A 5 -14.65 -2.74 2.44
C SER A 5 -15.88 -3.60 2.12
N VAL A 6 -15.83 -4.36 1.00
CA VAL A 6 -16.91 -5.27 0.58
C VAL A 6 -17.14 -6.39 1.58
N VAL A 7 -16.08 -6.85 2.26
CA VAL A 7 -16.14 -7.95 3.23
C VAL A 7 -16.25 -7.46 4.69
N ARG A 8 -16.35 -6.15 4.91
CA ARG A 8 -16.55 -5.52 6.24
C ARG A 8 -17.90 -4.85 6.37
N GLY A 9 -18.95 -5.51 5.89
CA GLY A 9 -20.34 -5.12 6.16
C GLY A 9 -20.74 -5.30 7.63
N TRP A 10 -21.89 -4.72 7.99
CA TRP A 10 -22.46 -4.85 9.33
C TRP A 10 -22.88 -6.29 9.65
N ASN A 11 -22.48 -6.80 10.81
CA ASN A 11 -22.91 -8.09 11.34
C ASN A 11 -22.90 -8.03 12.88
N SER A 12 -24.04 -8.35 13.51
CA SER A 12 -24.22 -8.24 14.97
C SER A 12 -23.30 -9.16 15.78
N ASN A 13 -22.74 -10.19 15.16
CA ASN A 13 -21.89 -11.21 15.79
C ASN A 13 -20.41 -11.07 15.42
N LEU A 14 -20.04 -10.10 14.58
CA LEU A 14 -18.68 -9.92 14.10
C LEU A 14 -18.19 -8.49 14.32
N TYR A 15 -17.18 -8.35 15.16
CA TYR A 15 -16.58 -7.06 15.52
C TYR A 15 -15.19 -6.93 14.91
N PHE A 16 -14.90 -5.78 14.31
CA PHE A 16 -13.57 -5.46 13.78
C PHE A 16 -12.83 -4.52 14.74
N LEU A 17 -11.67 -4.97 15.23
CA LEU A 17 -10.84 -4.21 16.17
C LEU A 17 -9.84 -3.26 15.48
N ARG A 18 -9.88 -3.18 14.15
CA ARG A 18 -8.96 -2.40 13.32
C ARG A 18 -9.73 -1.48 12.40
N ALA A 19 -9.09 -0.40 11.95
CA ALA A 19 -9.63 0.47 10.92
C ALA A 19 -10.10 -0.34 9.70
N GLY A 20 -11.21 0.09 9.10
CA GLY A 20 -11.71 -0.48 7.86
C GLY A 20 -10.82 -0.11 6.66
N PRO A 21 -10.83 -0.88 5.57
CA PRO A 21 -10.05 -0.61 4.36
C PRO A 21 -10.23 0.79 3.79
N ALA A 22 -11.47 1.31 3.75
CA ALA A 22 -11.75 2.69 3.36
C ALA A 22 -11.07 3.73 4.27
N ALA A 23 -11.06 3.52 5.58
CA ALA A 23 -10.41 4.44 6.52
C ALA A 23 -8.89 4.41 6.38
N GLU A 24 -8.31 3.22 6.17
CA GLU A 24 -6.89 3.06 5.87
C GLU A 24 -6.51 3.77 4.56
N LEU A 25 -7.31 3.61 3.50
CA LEU A 25 -7.12 4.30 2.23
C LEU A 25 -7.11 5.82 2.40
N LEU A 26 -8.10 6.38 3.10
CA LEU A 26 -8.17 7.82 3.35
C LEU A 26 -6.94 8.32 4.13
N ALA A 27 -6.45 7.53 5.09
CA ALA A 27 -5.23 7.86 5.82
C ALA A 27 -4.00 7.88 4.90
N LEU A 28 -3.85 6.89 4.01
CA LEU A 28 -2.76 6.85 3.04
C LEU A 28 -2.82 8.01 2.03
N LEU A 29 -4.02 8.32 1.51
CA LEU A 29 -4.23 9.46 0.61
C LEU A 29 -3.85 10.78 1.29
N ARG A 30 -4.37 11.00 2.50
CA ARG A 30 -4.02 12.19 3.29
C ARG A 30 -2.51 12.25 3.51
N TYR A 31 -1.87 11.15 3.90
CA TYR A 31 -0.43 11.13 4.14
C TYR A 31 0.36 11.48 2.87
N ALA A 32 0.02 10.88 1.73
CA ALA A 32 0.66 11.15 0.44
C ALA A 32 0.53 12.64 0.05
N VAL A 33 -0.67 13.20 0.13
CA VAL A 33 -0.95 14.56 -0.34
C VAL A 33 -0.49 15.63 0.65
N THR A 34 -0.67 15.43 1.96
CA THR A 34 -0.42 16.48 2.94
C THR A 34 0.96 16.40 3.59
N GLN A 35 1.48 15.18 3.82
CA GLN A 35 2.76 14.98 4.50
C GLN A 35 3.90 14.83 3.50
N LEU A 36 3.78 13.89 2.56
CA LEU A 36 4.80 13.71 1.51
C LEU A 36 4.72 14.80 0.44
N ARG A 37 3.53 15.38 0.23
CA ARG A 37 3.25 16.42 -0.76
C ARG A 37 3.69 16.01 -2.18
N VAL A 38 3.45 14.75 -2.52
CA VAL A 38 3.79 14.25 -3.85
C VAL A 38 2.88 14.86 -4.91
N LEU A 39 3.46 15.19 -6.06
CA LEU A 39 2.73 15.63 -7.24
C LEU A 39 2.27 14.44 -8.09
N ARG A 40 3.10 13.39 -8.17
CA ARG A 40 2.84 12.19 -8.95
C ARG A 40 2.57 11.01 -8.03
N LEU A 41 1.30 10.85 -7.66
CA LEU A 41 0.84 9.70 -6.88
C LEU A 41 0.37 8.59 -7.83
N GLY A 42 0.93 7.39 -7.70
CA GLY A 42 0.48 6.19 -8.38
C GLY A 42 -0.45 5.35 -7.49
N PHE A 43 -1.23 4.47 -8.11
CA PHE A 43 -2.05 3.49 -7.40
C PHE A 43 -1.82 2.09 -7.97
N MET A 44 -1.82 1.09 -7.11
CA MET A 44 -1.71 -0.31 -7.51
C MET A 44 -2.83 -1.13 -6.87
N TYR A 45 -3.52 -1.90 -7.70
CA TYR A 45 -4.43 -2.95 -7.25
C TYR A 45 -4.51 -4.09 -8.27
N LEU A 46 -4.83 -5.30 -7.80
CA LEU A 46 -5.00 -6.48 -8.66
C LEU A 46 -6.48 -6.66 -9.05
N GLN A 47 -6.72 -7.13 -10.28
CA GLN A 47 -8.05 -7.53 -10.74
C GLN A 47 -8.23 -9.03 -10.50
N GLY A 48 -9.38 -9.45 -9.96
CA GLY A 48 -9.69 -10.89 -9.87
C GLY A 48 -10.36 -11.37 -8.59
N ASP A 49 -10.69 -10.50 -7.62
CA ASP A 49 -11.51 -10.81 -6.44
C ASP A 49 -12.07 -9.51 -5.83
N PHE A 50 -12.78 -9.60 -4.69
CA PHE A 50 -13.42 -8.50 -3.93
C PHE A 50 -12.51 -7.33 -3.48
N TYR A 51 -11.22 -7.32 -3.82
CA TYR A 51 -10.21 -6.46 -3.20
C TYR A 51 -9.62 -5.45 -4.20
N GLY A 52 -9.63 -4.16 -3.85
CA GLY A 52 -8.82 -3.14 -4.52
C GLY A 52 -9.57 -2.27 -5.52
N ARG A 53 -10.54 -2.80 -6.29
CA ARG A 53 -11.31 -1.98 -7.25
C ARG A 53 -12.19 -0.94 -6.54
N THR A 54 -12.97 -1.35 -5.55
CA THR A 54 -13.84 -0.44 -4.78
C THR A 54 -13.01 0.62 -4.06
N GLU A 55 -11.87 0.23 -3.50
CA GLU A 55 -10.95 1.19 -2.88
C GLU A 55 -10.31 2.12 -3.89
N TYR A 56 -9.96 1.64 -5.09
CA TYR A 56 -9.47 2.50 -6.17
C TYR A 56 -10.52 3.52 -6.62
N GLU A 57 -11.77 3.10 -6.87
CA GLU A 57 -12.88 3.98 -7.25
C GLU A 57 -13.12 5.06 -6.18
N GLN A 58 -13.12 4.67 -4.90
CA GLN A 58 -13.21 5.61 -3.80
C GLN A 58 -12.00 6.57 -3.76
N ALA A 59 -10.79 6.07 -4.03
CA ALA A 59 -9.60 6.89 -4.06
C ALA A 59 -9.66 7.94 -5.19
N GLN A 60 -10.15 7.55 -6.36
CA GLN A 60 -10.36 8.46 -7.49
C GLN A 60 -11.37 9.56 -7.15
N ASP A 61 -12.51 9.21 -6.57
CA ASP A 61 -13.54 10.17 -6.16
C ASP A 61 -12.98 11.20 -5.15
N VAL A 62 -12.24 10.73 -4.14
CA VAL A 62 -11.61 11.62 -3.15
C VAL A 62 -10.53 12.51 -3.77
N MET A 63 -9.66 11.95 -4.61
CA MET A 63 -8.58 12.69 -5.28
C MET A 63 -9.13 13.78 -6.21
N SER A 64 -10.14 13.45 -7.03
CA SER A 64 -10.77 14.40 -7.95
C SER A 64 -11.44 15.58 -7.23
N LYS A 65 -12.08 15.33 -6.08
CA LYS A 65 -12.64 16.38 -5.21
C LYS A 65 -11.59 17.33 -4.64
N MET A 66 -10.34 16.89 -4.55
CA MET A 66 -9.20 17.71 -4.15
C MET A 66 -8.48 18.35 -5.35
N GLY A 67 -8.92 18.09 -6.59
CA GLY A 67 -8.27 18.58 -7.81
C GLY A 67 -7.02 17.78 -8.22
N TYR A 68 -6.90 16.53 -7.77
CA TYR A 68 -5.78 15.64 -8.11
C TYR A 68 -6.24 14.43 -8.92
N GLU A 69 -5.32 13.88 -9.71
CA GLU A 69 -5.46 12.61 -10.42
C GLU A 69 -4.25 11.71 -10.13
N PHE A 70 -4.41 10.40 -10.32
CA PHE A 70 -3.27 9.48 -10.25
C PHE A 70 -2.42 9.60 -11.52
N CYS A 71 -1.10 9.73 -11.35
CA CYS A 71 -0.17 9.80 -12.48
C CYS A 71 -0.09 8.50 -13.28
N GLY A 72 -0.35 7.37 -12.62
CA GLY A 72 -0.32 6.03 -13.20
C GLY A 72 -1.03 5.04 -12.29
N VAL A 73 -1.73 4.09 -12.90
CA VAL A 73 -2.44 3.03 -12.19
C VAL A 73 -1.95 1.70 -12.69
N PHE A 74 -1.36 0.92 -11.79
CA PHE A 74 -0.96 -0.46 -12.08
C PHE A 74 -2.10 -1.39 -11.74
N THR A 75 -2.60 -2.10 -12.73
CA THR A 75 -3.63 -3.12 -12.53
C THR A 75 -3.52 -4.23 -13.56
N VAL A 76 -3.57 -5.47 -13.07
CA VAL A 76 -3.45 -6.69 -13.88
C VAL A 76 -4.42 -7.72 -13.37
N LYS A 77 -4.91 -8.59 -14.25
CA LYS A 77 -5.74 -9.71 -13.85
C LYS A 77 -4.88 -10.84 -13.30
N THR A 78 -5.26 -11.40 -12.16
CA THR A 78 -4.60 -12.58 -11.59
C THR A 78 -5.41 -13.84 -11.82
N ALA A 79 -4.72 -14.94 -12.11
CA ALA A 79 -5.29 -16.28 -12.11
C ALA A 79 -5.57 -16.75 -10.66
N SER A 80 -6.24 -17.88 -10.49
CA SER A 80 -6.50 -18.48 -9.17
C SER A 80 -5.22 -18.84 -8.40
N SER A 81 -4.08 -18.98 -9.09
CA SER A 81 -2.75 -19.15 -8.49
C SER A 81 -2.21 -17.86 -7.83
N GLY A 82 -2.85 -16.70 -8.07
CA GLY A 82 -2.39 -15.40 -7.62
C GLY A 82 -1.30 -14.76 -8.48
N GLU A 83 -0.93 -15.43 -9.58
CA GLU A 83 0.00 -14.93 -10.60
C GLU A 83 -0.77 -14.18 -11.69
N ALA A 84 -0.11 -13.18 -12.28
CA ALA A 84 -0.61 -12.50 -13.47
C ALA A 84 0.03 -13.13 -14.73
N ASP A 85 -0.58 -12.93 -15.89
CA ASP A 85 0.09 -13.24 -17.15
C ASP A 85 1.40 -12.42 -17.25
N PRO A 86 2.56 -13.05 -17.47
CA PRO A 86 3.84 -12.34 -17.46
C PRO A 86 3.95 -11.24 -18.53
N ASN A 87 3.35 -11.44 -19.70
CA ASN A 87 3.40 -10.46 -20.78
C ASN A 87 2.48 -9.27 -20.46
N GLU A 88 1.28 -9.53 -19.95
CA GLU A 88 0.36 -8.48 -19.46
C GLU A 88 1.03 -7.67 -18.35
N PHE A 89 1.66 -8.35 -17.38
CA PHE A 89 2.35 -7.70 -16.28
C PHE A 89 3.48 -6.80 -16.78
N ASP A 90 4.33 -7.30 -17.67
CA ASP A 90 5.43 -6.54 -18.27
C ASP A 90 4.95 -5.28 -18.99
N ASP A 91 3.89 -5.40 -19.78
CA ASP A 91 3.37 -4.30 -20.57
C ASP A 91 2.70 -3.24 -19.70
N VAL A 92 1.93 -3.64 -18.70
CA VAL A 92 1.33 -2.72 -17.72
C VAL A 92 2.43 -2.07 -16.87
N TRP A 93 3.44 -2.83 -16.45
CA TRP A 93 4.58 -2.32 -15.71
C TRP A 93 5.32 -1.22 -16.47
N LYS A 94 5.65 -1.45 -17.75
CA LYS A 94 6.36 -0.48 -18.58
C LYS A 94 5.62 0.85 -18.68
N ARG A 95 4.29 0.79 -18.88
CA ARG A 95 3.42 1.98 -18.95
C ARG A 95 3.35 2.68 -17.60
N PHE A 96 3.15 1.93 -16.52
CA PHE A 96 3.09 2.47 -15.16
C PHE A 96 4.39 3.16 -14.77
N ALA A 97 5.53 2.49 -14.91
CA ALA A 97 6.83 3.03 -14.54
C ALA A 97 7.23 4.26 -15.38
N ALA A 98 6.76 4.37 -16.63
CA ALA A 98 6.96 5.56 -17.46
C ALA A 98 6.30 6.83 -16.89
N THR A 99 5.29 6.69 -16.02
CA THR A 99 4.65 7.83 -15.32
C THR A 99 5.51 8.41 -14.18
N GLN A 100 6.59 7.72 -13.81
CA GLN A 100 7.55 8.12 -12.77
C GLN A 100 6.88 8.54 -11.45
N PRO A 101 6.08 7.67 -10.82
CA PRO A 101 5.42 7.98 -9.57
C PRO A 101 6.45 8.37 -8.50
N GLN A 102 6.11 9.36 -7.68
CA GLN A 102 6.90 9.76 -6.50
C GLN A 102 6.47 8.99 -5.26
N ALA A 103 5.20 8.57 -5.21
CA ALA A 103 4.70 7.61 -4.25
C ALA A 103 3.69 6.69 -4.93
N VAL A 104 3.50 5.50 -4.39
CA VAL A 104 2.51 4.54 -4.87
C VAL A 104 1.72 4.00 -3.69
N ILE A 105 0.40 4.10 -3.75
CA ILE A 105 -0.50 3.38 -2.84
C ILE A 105 -0.68 1.96 -3.39
N VAL A 106 -0.29 0.97 -2.59
CA VAL A 106 -0.46 -0.45 -2.89
C VAL A 106 -1.63 -0.95 -2.05
N PHE A 107 -2.71 -1.32 -2.73
CA PHE A 107 -3.94 -1.77 -2.09
C PHE A 107 -4.47 -3.02 -2.78
N GLY A 108 -4.74 -4.09 -2.01
CA GLY A 108 -5.24 -5.33 -2.59
C GLY A 108 -4.87 -6.55 -1.76
N SER A 109 -4.72 -7.69 -2.44
CA SER A 109 -4.44 -8.99 -1.84
C SER A 109 -2.93 -9.28 -1.79
N PRO A 110 -2.45 -10.01 -0.75
CA PRO A 110 -1.04 -10.42 -0.60
C PRO A 110 -0.69 -11.59 -1.52
N LEU A 111 -0.86 -11.41 -2.83
CA LEU A 111 -0.61 -12.42 -3.86
C LEU A 111 0.80 -12.29 -4.46
N ALA A 112 1.22 -13.30 -5.21
CA ALA A 112 2.52 -13.32 -5.89
C ALA A 112 2.73 -12.09 -6.79
N ALA A 113 1.70 -11.69 -7.55
CA ALA A 113 1.73 -10.49 -8.38
C ALA A 113 1.97 -9.19 -7.57
N THR A 114 1.49 -9.10 -6.33
CA THR A 114 1.78 -7.95 -5.45
C THR A 114 3.26 -7.94 -5.05
N GLY A 115 3.82 -9.10 -4.69
CA GLY A 115 5.25 -9.22 -4.39
C GLY A 115 6.13 -8.91 -5.60
N GLU A 116 5.72 -9.33 -6.80
CA GLU A 116 6.41 -8.97 -8.04
C GLU A 116 6.38 -7.47 -8.29
N PHE A 117 5.22 -6.82 -8.12
CA PHE A 117 5.08 -5.37 -8.26
C PHE A 117 6.03 -4.62 -7.32
N VAL A 118 6.05 -4.98 -6.04
CA VAL A 118 6.95 -4.37 -5.04
C VAL A 118 8.41 -4.59 -5.43
N THR A 119 8.76 -5.81 -5.86
CA THR A 119 10.12 -6.13 -6.30
C THR A 119 10.57 -5.25 -7.47
N ARG A 120 9.71 -5.06 -8.48
CA ARG A 120 10.04 -4.20 -9.62
C ARG A 120 10.13 -2.74 -9.24
N MET A 121 9.23 -2.27 -8.37
CA MET A 121 9.25 -0.89 -7.89
C MET A 121 10.58 -0.52 -7.25
N LEU A 122 11.14 -1.46 -6.47
CA LEU A 122 12.41 -1.28 -5.76
C LEU A 122 13.66 -1.42 -6.66
N LYS A 123 13.54 -2.04 -7.83
CA LYS A 123 14.67 -2.34 -8.73
C LYS A 123 14.72 -1.48 -9.99
N ASP A 124 13.58 -1.02 -10.49
CA ASP A 124 13.51 -0.21 -11.70
C ASP A 124 13.92 1.23 -11.37
N ASP A 125 14.94 1.76 -12.05
CA ASP A 125 15.49 3.09 -11.79
C ASP A 125 14.45 4.21 -11.85
N ARG A 126 13.37 4.02 -12.62
CA ARG A 126 12.28 5.01 -12.76
C ARG A 126 11.40 5.10 -11.52
N THR A 127 11.40 4.07 -10.68
CA THR A 127 10.52 3.95 -9.51
C THR A 127 11.25 3.67 -8.20
N ALA A 128 12.52 3.28 -8.23
CA ALA A 128 13.30 2.87 -7.06
C ALA A 128 13.43 3.96 -5.98
N GLY A 129 13.24 5.23 -6.35
CA GLY A 129 13.20 6.35 -5.41
C GLY A 129 11.82 6.69 -4.84
N ALA A 130 10.75 6.03 -5.30
CA ALA A 130 9.40 6.34 -4.91
C ALA A 130 9.04 5.77 -3.52
N TYR A 131 8.15 6.45 -2.80
CA TYR A 131 7.58 5.95 -1.55
C TYR A 131 6.55 4.86 -1.82
N LEU A 132 6.60 3.77 -1.04
CA LEU A 132 5.62 2.70 -1.08
C LEU A 132 4.69 2.83 0.12
N LEU A 133 3.40 3.05 -0.14
CA LEU A 133 2.35 3.23 0.86
C LEU A 133 1.40 2.02 0.83
N ALA A 134 1.40 1.16 1.84
CA ALA A 134 0.62 -0.08 1.82
C ALA A 134 -0.45 -0.14 2.93
N SER A 135 -1.55 -0.84 2.65
CA SER A 135 -2.53 -1.17 3.68
C SER A 135 -2.00 -2.23 4.65
N VAL A 136 -2.58 -2.33 5.85
CA VAL A 136 -2.08 -3.23 6.90
C VAL A 136 -2.16 -4.69 6.49
N GLY A 137 -3.12 -5.04 5.62
CA GLY A 137 -3.28 -6.39 5.08
C GLY A 137 -2.09 -6.85 4.22
N LEU A 138 -1.38 -5.90 3.62
CA LEU A 138 -0.21 -6.16 2.76
C LEU A 138 1.11 -6.06 3.51
N GLN A 139 1.09 -5.62 4.78
CA GLN A 139 2.31 -5.40 5.55
C GLN A 139 3.26 -6.61 5.56
N PRO A 140 2.82 -7.87 5.79
CA PRO A 140 3.72 -9.02 5.74
C PRO A 140 4.41 -9.17 4.38
N THR A 141 3.63 -9.17 3.29
CA THR A 141 4.14 -9.33 1.92
C THR A 141 5.11 -8.21 1.52
N VAL A 142 4.76 -6.96 1.83
CA VAL A 142 5.59 -5.80 1.53
C VAL A 142 6.90 -5.85 2.31
N LEU A 143 6.85 -6.17 3.61
CA LEU A 143 8.05 -6.26 4.45
C LEU A 143 8.97 -7.40 4.01
N ASP A 144 8.42 -8.58 3.73
CA ASP A 144 9.22 -9.73 3.31
C ASP A 144 9.87 -9.48 1.95
N THR A 145 9.12 -8.94 0.99
CA THR A 145 9.62 -8.59 -0.34
C THR A 145 10.70 -7.52 -0.27
N TRP A 146 10.47 -6.47 0.51
CA TRP A 146 11.44 -5.39 0.68
C TRP A 146 12.72 -5.86 1.36
N ARG A 147 12.62 -6.69 2.42
CA ARG A 147 13.78 -7.31 3.07
C ARG A 147 14.58 -8.17 2.09
N ALA A 148 13.91 -9.00 1.30
CA ALA A 148 14.55 -9.81 0.28
C ALA A 148 15.24 -8.96 -0.80
N ALA A 149 14.61 -7.86 -1.24
CA ALA A 149 15.19 -6.94 -2.20
C ALA A 149 16.45 -6.24 -1.65
N VAL A 150 16.41 -5.78 -0.40
CA VAL A 150 17.57 -5.17 0.28
C VAL A 150 18.70 -6.18 0.46
N ALA A 151 18.40 -7.41 0.88
CA ALA A 151 19.37 -8.50 0.96
C ALA A 151 19.99 -8.84 -0.42
N GLY A 152 19.21 -8.64 -1.51
CA GLY A 152 19.65 -8.78 -2.90
C GLY A 152 20.38 -7.58 -3.48
N GLY A 153 20.71 -6.55 -2.69
CA GLY A 153 21.54 -5.42 -3.10
C GLY A 153 20.77 -4.12 -3.41
N VAL A 154 19.44 -4.08 -3.27
CA VAL A 154 18.70 -2.81 -3.33
C VAL A 154 19.11 -1.93 -2.15
N LYS A 155 19.35 -0.64 -2.40
CA LYS A 155 19.70 0.32 -1.35
C LYS A 155 18.56 0.45 -0.34
N PHE A 156 18.87 0.25 0.94
CA PHE A 156 17.95 0.56 2.02
C PHE A 156 17.75 2.08 2.17
N VAL A 157 16.49 2.53 2.12
CA VAL A 157 16.11 3.94 2.33
C VAL A 157 15.14 4.01 3.51
N PRO A 158 15.54 4.58 4.66
CA PRO A 158 14.65 4.77 5.80
C PRO A 158 13.41 5.57 5.42
N GLY A 159 12.23 5.10 5.84
CA GLY A 159 10.95 5.78 5.60
C GLY A 159 10.43 5.68 4.16
N GLN A 160 11.07 4.91 3.28
CA GLN A 160 10.56 4.66 1.92
C GLN A 160 9.30 3.80 1.92
N VAL A 161 9.25 2.80 2.79
CA VAL A 161 8.12 1.88 2.95
C VAL A 161 7.31 2.30 4.17
N ILE A 162 6.04 2.62 3.96
CA ILE A 162 5.11 3.12 4.98
C ILE A 162 3.84 2.28 4.89
N THR A 163 3.39 1.74 6.01
CA THR A 163 2.17 0.94 6.07
C THR A 163 1.18 1.55 7.03
N THR A 164 -0.11 1.47 6.73
CA THR A 164 -1.12 1.60 7.79
C THR A 164 -0.95 0.48 8.80
N GLY A 165 -1.39 0.73 10.02
CA GLY A 165 -1.30 -0.23 11.10
C GLY A 165 -2.17 0.20 12.26
N THR A 166 -2.40 -0.73 13.18
CA THR A 166 -2.94 -0.40 14.49
C THR A 166 -1.77 -0.21 15.45
N ASN A 167 -1.44 1.05 15.72
CA ASN A 167 -0.55 1.34 16.84
C ASN A 167 -1.32 1.09 18.15
N PRO A 168 -0.70 0.41 19.13
CA PRO A 168 -1.26 0.37 20.47
C PRO A 168 -1.45 1.81 20.98
N LEU A 169 -2.39 1.98 21.92
CA LEU A 169 -2.62 3.30 22.51
C LEU A 169 -1.31 3.83 23.11
N ALA A 170 -1.10 5.14 23.09
CA ALA A 170 0.08 5.77 23.68
C ALA A 170 0.28 5.45 25.18
N LYS A 171 -0.77 4.97 25.87
CA LYS A 171 -0.74 4.51 27.26
C LYS A 171 -0.47 3.01 27.43
N ASP A 172 -0.35 2.26 26.34
CA ASP A 172 -0.14 0.80 26.39
C ASP A 172 1.31 0.50 26.79
N ALA A 173 1.50 0.03 28.02
CA ALA A 173 2.81 -0.30 28.57
C ALA A 173 3.34 -1.69 28.17
N ARG A 174 2.61 -2.47 27.35
CA ARG A 174 2.99 -3.85 26.99
C ARG A 174 3.89 -3.96 25.77
N HIS A 175 4.06 -2.86 25.03
CA HIS A 175 4.82 -2.86 23.78
C HIS A 175 6.06 -1.97 23.94
N GLU A 176 7.25 -2.53 23.72
CA GLU A 176 8.53 -1.81 23.83
C GLU A 176 8.58 -0.54 22.99
N ALA A 177 8.00 -0.57 21.78
CA ALA A 177 7.91 0.61 20.92
C ALA A 177 7.12 1.76 21.56
N ILE A 178 6.07 1.45 22.33
CA ILE A 178 5.27 2.46 23.05
C ILE A 178 5.97 2.91 24.32
N GLN A 179 6.63 2.01 25.05
CA GLN A 179 7.47 2.39 26.20
C GLN A 179 8.56 3.39 25.78
N ARG A 180 9.21 3.15 24.64
CA ARG A 180 10.19 4.07 24.07
C ARG A 180 9.58 5.40 23.67
N PHE A 181 8.40 5.40 23.04
CA PHE A 181 7.66 6.63 22.72
C PHE A 181 7.33 7.44 23.99
N GLN A 182 6.85 6.77 25.05
CA GLN A 182 6.52 7.41 26.33
C GLN A 182 7.74 8.08 26.95
N ALA A 183 8.89 7.40 26.98
CA ALA A 183 10.13 7.96 27.50
C ALA A 183 10.53 9.25 26.75
N VAL A 184 10.51 9.23 25.41
CA VAL A 184 10.87 10.39 24.59
C VAL A 184 9.91 11.57 24.75
N MET A 185 8.62 11.31 25.01
CA MET A 185 7.61 12.37 25.15
C MET A 185 7.45 12.89 26.58
N GLN A 186 8.04 12.23 27.57
CA GLN A 186 8.04 12.65 28.98
C GLN A 186 9.22 13.56 29.32
N ASP A 187 10.22 13.63 28.44
CA ASP A 187 11.30 14.62 28.44
C ASP A 187 10.87 15.93 27.74
#